data_AF-A0A0N1MQZ2-F1
#
_entry.id   AF-A0A0N1MQZ2-F1
#
_cell.length_a   1.000
_cell.length_b   1.000
_cell.length_c   1.000
_cell.angle_alpha   90.00
_cell.angle_beta   90.00
_cell.angle_gamma   90.00
#
_symmetry.space_group_name_H-M   'P 1'
#
loop_
_entity.id
_entity.type
_entity.pdbx_description
1 polymer ?
#
loop_
_entity_poly.entity_id
_entity_poly.type
_entity_poly.pdbx_seq_one_letter_code
_entity_poly.pdbx_strand_id
1 'polypeptide(L)'
;MEQGFLENKTKTYFNTKTYHTKEIKKDFWRFIPLYPKPKYHLKPANKLPRFLLIRRENPYRHFKDYSKIQSYVILGIGSNQGESLAIFWKLFLRLQKKNDIISFSPFLKNPAFGYTKQADFYNGIIWLKTRLGYADFFSHCAYLERNFGRKRKRDFKNAPRTLDIDILGFKNKNITLNHLCIPHKEWAKRESVTIPLKGFK
;
A
#
# COMPACT_ATOMS: atom_id res chain seq x y z
N MET A 1 4.73 -34.73 11.63
CA MET A 1 5.50 -33.64 12.25
C MET A 1 6.51 -33.15 11.22
N GLU A 2 6.16 -32.14 10.44
CA GLU A 2 7.09 -31.46 9.54
C GLU A 2 7.22 -30.02 10.03
N GLN A 3 8.05 -29.85 11.06
CA GLN A 3 8.64 -28.57 11.39
C GLN A 3 9.91 -28.44 10.55
N GLY A 4 9.98 -27.43 9.70
CA GLY A 4 11.22 -27.03 9.06
C GLY A 4 10.98 -26.47 7.68
N PHE A 5 10.72 -25.16 7.59
CA PHE A 5 11.19 -24.25 6.52
C PHE A 5 10.67 -22.83 6.82
N LEU A 6 10.86 -22.36 8.06
CA LEU A 6 10.84 -20.93 8.37
C LEU A 6 12.27 -20.39 8.20
N GLU A 7 12.82 -20.51 7.00
CA GLU A 7 13.97 -19.69 6.65
C GLU A 7 13.48 -18.24 6.60
N ASN A 8 13.98 -17.44 7.54
CA ASN A 8 14.00 -15.99 7.50
C ASN A 8 14.79 -15.51 6.26
N LYS A 9 14.29 -15.81 5.05
CA LYS A 9 14.80 -15.24 3.80
C LYS A 9 14.40 -13.79 3.77
N THR A 10 15.34 -12.95 4.17
CA THR A 10 15.32 -11.52 3.89
C THR A 10 15.09 -11.36 2.39
N LYS A 11 13.83 -11.10 1.96
CA LYS A 11 13.52 -10.96 0.54
C LYS A 11 14.31 -9.77 -0.01
N THR A 12 15.30 -10.05 -0.84
CA THR A 12 16.08 -9.04 -1.56
C THR A 12 15.27 -8.58 -2.77
N TYR A 13 15.18 -7.28 -2.98
CA TYR A 13 14.74 -6.72 -4.25
C TYR A 13 15.94 -5.97 -4.83
N PHE A 14 16.34 -6.29 -6.06
CA PHE A 14 17.61 -5.83 -6.66
C PHE A 14 18.86 -6.19 -5.83
N ASN A 15 18.97 -7.44 -5.34
CA ASN A 15 20.10 -7.92 -4.53
C ASN A 15 20.42 -7.10 -3.26
N THR A 16 19.47 -6.29 -2.80
CA THR A 16 19.65 -5.44 -1.61
C THR A 16 18.63 -5.85 -0.55
N LYS A 17 19.04 -5.88 0.72
CA LYS A 17 18.11 -6.05 1.85
C LYS A 17 17.17 -4.84 1.89
N THR A 18 15.95 -5.01 1.37
CA THR A 18 15.00 -3.91 1.16
C THR A 18 14.00 -3.71 2.29
N TYR A 19 13.92 -4.64 3.24
CA TYR A 19 13.01 -4.52 4.38
C TYR A 19 13.63 -5.03 5.68
N HIS A 20 13.30 -4.35 6.79
CA HIS A 20 13.31 -4.95 8.12
C HIS A 20 11.96 -5.62 8.36
N THR A 21 11.99 -6.91 8.71
CA THR A 21 10.81 -7.69 9.01
C THR A 21 10.64 -7.87 10.51
N LYS A 22 9.43 -7.68 11.02
CA LYS A 22 9.10 -7.88 12.44
C LYS A 22 7.70 -8.46 12.59
N GLU A 23 7.58 -9.58 13.29
CA GLU A 23 6.27 -10.08 13.71
C GLU A 23 5.66 -9.15 14.77
N ILE A 24 4.41 -8.75 14.57
CA ILE A 24 3.69 -7.84 15.48
C ILE A 24 2.84 -8.65 16.46
N LYS A 25 2.18 -9.69 15.94
CA LYS A 25 1.38 -10.70 16.64
C LYS A 25 1.35 -11.95 15.74
N LYS A 26 0.90 -13.08 16.27
CA LYS A 26 0.81 -14.36 15.55
C LYS A 26 0.25 -14.15 14.13
N ASP A 27 1.02 -14.58 13.12
CA ASP A 27 0.71 -14.52 11.68
C ASP A 27 0.68 -13.11 11.04
N PHE A 28 1.00 -12.05 11.81
CA PHE A 28 1.01 -10.66 11.34
C PHE A 28 2.43 -10.12 11.29
N TRP A 29 2.94 -9.89 10.09
CA TRP A 29 4.32 -9.48 9.85
C TRP A 29 4.39 -8.07 9.29
N ARG A 30 5.20 -7.22 9.90
CA ARG A 30 5.52 -5.89 9.40
C ARG A 30 6.77 -5.95 8.52
N PHE A 31 6.70 -5.28 7.37
CA PHE A 31 7.80 -5.07 6.45
C PHE A 31 8.10 -3.56 6.40
N ILE A 32 9.16 -3.13 7.07
CA ILE A 32 9.60 -1.74 7.14
C ILE A 32 10.62 -1.52 6.02
N PRO A 33 10.33 -0.70 5.00
CA PRO A 33 11.26 -0.42 3.92
C PRO A 33 12.58 0.12 4.47
N LEU A 34 13.66 -0.49 4.02
CA LEU A 34 15.01 -0.01 4.24
C LEU A 34 15.33 1.02 3.18
N TYR A 35 15.36 2.29 3.59
CA TYR A 35 15.91 3.34 2.76
C TYR A 35 17.43 3.19 2.77
N PRO A 36 18.09 3.07 1.61
CA PRO A 36 19.52 3.28 1.59
C PRO A 36 19.76 4.70 2.09
N LYS A 37 20.40 4.85 3.26
CA LYS A 37 20.99 6.15 3.62
C LYS A 37 21.89 6.49 2.44
N PRO A 38 21.81 7.69 1.82
CA PRO A 38 22.74 8.07 0.77
C PRO A 38 24.13 8.08 1.40
N LYS A 39 24.84 6.95 1.34
CA LYS A 39 26.25 6.88 1.63
C LYS A 39 26.90 7.53 0.41
N TYR A 40 27.44 8.71 0.62
CA TYR A 40 28.47 9.39 -0.17
C TYR A 40 28.51 9.06 -1.68
N HIS A 41 28.22 10.09 -2.49
CA HIS A 41 28.59 10.14 -3.92
C HIS A 41 28.12 8.96 -4.78
N LEU A 42 26.84 8.59 -4.73
CA LEU A 42 26.24 7.88 -5.85
C LEU A 42 26.24 8.82 -7.06
N LYS A 43 27.13 8.56 -8.02
CA LYS A 43 27.15 9.25 -9.32
C LYS A 43 25.73 9.18 -9.94
N PRO A 44 25.25 10.26 -10.58
CA PRO A 44 23.86 10.42 -11.04
C PRO A 44 23.37 9.41 -12.11
N ALA A 45 24.17 8.41 -12.47
CA ALA A 45 23.80 7.33 -13.37
C ALA A 45 22.85 6.30 -12.73
N ASN A 46 22.95 6.07 -11.41
CA ASN A 46 22.07 5.14 -10.71
C ASN A 46 20.90 5.91 -10.08
N LYS A 47 19.92 6.27 -10.92
CA LYS A 47 18.67 6.92 -10.49
C LYS A 47 17.91 6.03 -9.50
N LEU A 48 18.24 6.15 -8.21
CA LEU A 48 17.35 5.70 -7.14
C LEU A 48 15.97 6.31 -7.41
N PRO A 49 14.89 5.51 -7.44
CA PRO A 49 13.56 6.05 -7.66
C PRO A 49 13.27 7.16 -6.66
N ARG A 50 12.70 8.29 -7.12
CA ARG A 50 12.38 9.45 -6.25
C ARG A 50 11.56 9.07 -5.01
N PHE A 51 10.86 7.94 -4.99
CA PHE A 51 10.15 7.46 -3.79
C PHE A 51 11.06 7.02 -2.63
N LEU A 52 12.34 6.70 -2.87
CA LEU A 52 13.30 6.44 -1.78
C LEU A 52 13.69 7.72 -1.03
N LEU A 53 13.31 8.89 -1.56
CA LEU A 53 13.46 10.21 -0.94
C LEU A 53 12.16 10.71 -0.29
N ILE A 54 11.18 9.82 -0.08
CA ILE A 54 9.92 10.15 0.59
C ILE A 54 10.21 10.72 1.98
N ARG A 55 9.80 11.98 2.19
CA ARG A 55 10.04 12.72 3.42
C ARG A 55 9.32 12.05 4.60
N ARG A 56 10.00 12.03 5.75
CA ARG A 56 9.53 11.54 7.06
C ARG A 56 8.40 12.37 7.68
N GLU A 57 7.56 13.06 6.90
CA GLU A 57 6.39 13.68 7.51
C GLU A 57 5.42 12.57 7.86
N ASN A 58 5.24 12.36 9.17
CA ASN A 58 4.29 11.41 9.72
C ASN A 58 2.87 11.92 9.42
N PRO A 59 2.18 11.37 8.41
CA PRO A 59 0.88 11.89 8.00
C PRO A 59 -0.20 11.65 9.08
N TYR A 60 0.10 10.83 10.11
CA TYR A 60 -0.81 10.52 11.20
C TYR A 60 -1.15 11.75 12.07
N ARG A 61 -0.19 12.66 12.31
CA ARG A 61 -0.50 13.92 13.03
C ARG A 61 -1.51 14.78 12.27
N HIS A 62 -1.51 14.69 10.94
CA HIS A 62 -2.48 15.37 10.08
C HIS A 62 -3.80 14.60 9.93
N PHE A 63 -3.85 13.31 10.28
CA PHE A 63 -5.09 12.51 10.23
C PHE A 63 -6.07 12.87 11.36
N LYS A 64 -5.58 13.34 12.51
CA LYS A 64 -6.43 13.83 13.61
C LYS A 64 -7.15 15.13 13.27
N ASP A 65 -6.65 15.87 12.29
CA ASP A 65 -7.17 17.16 11.87
C ASP A 65 -7.51 17.11 10.37
N TYR A 66 -8.64 16.48 10.04
CA TYR A 66 -9.10 16.22 8.68
C TYR A 66 -9.14 17.50 7.81
N SER A 67 -9.28 18.67 8.45
CA SER A 67 -9.25 20.00 7.82
C SER A 67 -7.91 20.31 7.13
N LYS A 68 -6.80 19.72 7.59
CA LYS A 68 -5.45 19.84 6.98
C LYS A 68 -5.19 18.85 5.84
N ILE A 69 -6.14 17.93 5.58
CA ILE A 69 -6.06 16.90 4.53
C ILE A 69 -6.68 17.39 3.20
N GLN A 70 -7.05 18.67 3.07
CA GLN A 70 -7.75 19.22 1.89
C GLN A 70 -7.12 18.87 0.53
N SER A 71 -5.82 18.58 0.48
CA SER A 71 -5.11 18.25 -0.77
C SER A 71 -4.72 16.78 -0.97
N TYR A 72 -4.93 15.90 0.02
CA TYR A 72 -4.42 14.52 -0.04
C TYR A 72 -5.48 13.48 -0.40
N VAL A 73 -5.00 12.41 -1.03
CA VAL A 73 -5.73 11.17 -1.25
C VAL A 73 -5.02 10.06 -0.47
N ILE A 74 -5.82 9.25 0.22
CA ILE A 74 -5.34 8.13 1.03
C ILE A 74 -5.81 6.84 0.37
N LEU A 75 -4.86 5.98 0.01
CA LEU A 75 -5.13 4.68 -0.61
C LEU A 75 -4.77 3.55 0.35
N GLY A 76 -5.65 2.56 0.45
CA GLY A 76 -5.30 1.22 0.89
C GLY A 76 -4.91 0.39 -0.33
N ILE A 77 -3.79 -0.33 -0.24
CA ILE A 77 -3.37 -1.27 -1.27
C ILE A 77 -3.31 -2.68 -0.70
N GLY A 78 -3.71 -3.67 -1.49
CA GLY A 78 -3.70 -5.07 -1.12
C GLY A 78 -3.25 -5.97 -2.26
N SER A 79 -2.52 -7.04 -1.97
CA SER A 79 -2.13 -8.06 -2.95
C SER A 79 -1.87 -9.39 -2.24
N ASN A 80 -2.32 -10.49 -2.85
CA ASN A 80 -1.98 -11.85 -2.42
C ASN A 80 -1.66 -12.82 -3.56
N GLN A 81 -1.50 -12.31 -4.78
CA GLN A 81 -1.07 -13.11 -5.93
C GLN A 81 0.23 -12.56 -6.51
N GLY A 82 1.18 -13.46 -6.79
CA GLY A 82 2.51 -13.10 -7.26
C GLY A 82 3.37 -12.39 -6.21
N GLU A 83 4.41 -11.70 -6.65
CA GLU A 83 5.36 -11.00 -5.78
C GLU A 83 4.78 -9.65 -5.28
N SER A 84 3.93 -9.73 -4.27
CA SER A 84 3.14 -8.59 -3.76
C SER A 84 3.95 -7.34 -3.40
N LEU A 85 5.12 -7.49 -2.78
CA LEU A 85 5.99 -6.35 -2.46
C LEU A 85 6.57 -5.69 -3.74
N ALA A 86 6.91 -6.49 -4.75
CA ALA A 86 7.36 -5.97 -6.04
C ALA A 86 6.24 -5.26 -6.79
N ILE A 87 5.01 -5.79 -6.71
CA ILE A 87 3.80 -5.17 -7.25
C ILE A 87 3.59 -3.78 -6.63
N PHE A 88 3.75 -3.63 -5.31
CA PHE A 88 3.64 -2.34 -4.63
C PHE A 88 4.66 -1.32 -5.12
N TRP A 89 5.93 -1.71 -5.29
CA TRP A 89 6.94 -0.80 -5.85
C TRP A 89 6.64 -0.38 -7.29
N LYS A 90 6.22 -1.34 -8.13
CA LYS A 90 5.79 -1.05 -9.50
C LYS A 90 4.58 -0.12 -9.50
N LEU A 91 3.64 -0.30 -8.58
CA LEU A 91 2.49 0.58 -8.42
C LEU A 91 2.92 2.00 -8.07
N PHE A 92 3.89 2.18 -7.17
CA PHE A 92 4.41 3.51 -6.82
C PHE A 92 4.98 4.21 -8.05
N LEU A 93 5.79 3.51 -8.85
CA LEU A 93 6.34 4.04 -10.11
C LEU A 93 5.23 4.45 -11.10
N ARG A 94 4.11 3.72 -11.14
CA ARG A 94 2.97 4.07 -12.01
C ARG A 94 2.18 5.27 -11.47
N LEU A 95 1.92 5.31 -10.17
CA LEU A 95 1.22 6.43 -9.53
C LEU A 95 1.99 7.74 -9.66
N GLN A 96 3.32 7.71 -9.51
CA GLN A 96 4.18 8.89 -9.60
C GLN A 96 4.13 9.61 -10.96
N LYS A 97 3.66 8.95 -12.01
CA LYS A 97 3.54 9.58 -13.34
C LYS A 97 2.49 10.70 -13.39
N LYS A 98 1.47 10.64 -12.53
CA LYS A 98 0.35 11.59 -12.52
C LYS A 98 0.06 12.19 -11.14
N ASN A 99 0.78 11.75 -10.11
CA ASN A 99 0.51 12.07 -8.72
C ASN A 99 1.82 12.26 -7.96
N ASP A 100 1.78 13.09 -6.91
CA ASP A 100 2.90 13.25 -6.00
C ASP A 100 2.71 12.29 -4.84
N ILE A 101 3.53 11.24 -4.74
CA ILE A 101 3.54 10.36 -3.56
C ILE A 101 4.23 11.09 -2.42
N ILE A 102 3.52 11.26 -1.32
CA ILE A 102 3.92 12.04 -0.16
C ILE A 102 4.52 11.14 0.90
N SER A 103 3.86 10.01 1.17
CA SER A 103 4.28 9.04 2.17
C SER A 103 3.61 7.69 1.93
N PHE A 104 4.15 6.63 2.55
CA PHE A 104 3.52 5.31 2.57
C PHE A 104 3.90 4.56 3.85
N SER A 105 3.05 3.62 4.25
CA SER A 105 3.22 2.87 5.49
C SER A 105 4.28 1.77 5.35
N PRO A 106 4.77 1.22 6.47
CA PRO A 106 5.26 -0.16 6.46
C PRO A 106 4.19 -1.08 5.87
N PHE A 107 4.61 -2.12 5.17
CA PHE A 107 3.66 -3.12 4.65
C PHE A 107 3.33 -4.14 5.73
N LEU A 108 2.10 -4.63 5.73
CA LEU A 108 1.63 -5.70 6.60
C LEU A 108 1.41 -6.95 5.77
N LYS A 109 1.92 -8.10 6.22
CA LYS A 109 1.43 -9.40 5.79
C LYS A 109 0.49 -9.93 6.87
N ASN A 110 -0.71 -10.35 6.50
CA ASN A 110 -1.70 -10.95 7.40
C ASN A 110 -2.52 -12.04 6.71
N PRO A 111 -3.12 -12.97 7.47
CA PRO A 111 -3.98 -14.01 6.90
C PRO A 111 -5.14 -13.44 6.09
N ALA A 112 -5.58 -14.22 5.10
CA ALA A 112 -6.77 -13.90 4.32
C ALA A 112 -8.03 -13.92 5.20
N PHE A 113 -8.98 -13.02 4.90
CA PHE A 113 -10.28 -12.93 5.57
C PHE A 113 -11.41 -13.33 4.62
N GLY A 114 -12.44 -13.97 5.15
CA GLY A 114 -13.58 -14.49 4.38
C GLY A 114 -13.21 -15.81 3.70
N TYR A 115 -12.71 -15.78 2.47
CA TYR A 115 -12.20 -16.99 1.82
C TYR A 115 -10.78 -17.26 2.30
N THR A 116 -10.54 -18.33 3.06
CA THR A 116 -9.24 -18.57 3.72
C THR A 116 -8.33 -19.55 2.98
N LYS A 117 -8.86 -20.30 2.00
CA LYS A 117 -8.07 -21.20 1.14
C LYS A 117 -7.33 -20.43 0.04
N GLN A 118 -6.57 -19.41 0.44
CA GLN A 118 -5.74 -18.57 -0.43
C GLN A 118 -4.50 -18.07 0.32
N ALA A 119 -3.53 -17.53 -0.39
CA ALA A 119 -2.35 -16.94 0.21
C ALA A 119 -2.69 -15.72 1.09
N ASP A 120 -1.84 -15.48 2.08
CA ASP A 120 -1.85 -14.27 2.92
C ASP A 120 -1.80 -12.99 2.09
N PHE A 121 -2.44 -11.94 2.59
CA PHE A 121 -2.40 -10.63 1.97
C PHE A 121 -1.23 -9.81 2.47
N TYR A 122 -0.57 -9.14 1.53
CA TYR A 122 0.20 -7.95 1.80
C TYR A 122 -0.70 -6.73 1.68
N ASN A 123 -0.59 -5.80 2.62
CA ASN A 123 -1.37 -4.58 2.69
C ASN A 123 -0.49 -3.36 2.99
N GLY A 124 -0.88 -2.19 2.51
CA GLY A 124 -0.17 -0.94 2.76
C GLY A 124 -1.07 0.28 2.59
N ILE A 125 -0.59 1.43 3.04
CA ILE A 125 -1.27 2.71 2.88
C ILE A 125 -0.37 3.68 2.12
N ILE A 126 -0.94 4.43 1.19
CA ILE A 126 -0.27 5.47 0.41
C ILE A 126 -0.97 6.81 0.66
N TRP A 127 -0.17 7.86 0.89
CA TRP A 127 -0.61 9.25 0.83
C TRP A 127 -0.04 9.88 -0.42
N LEU A 128 -0.91 10.53 -1.18
CA LEU A 128 -0.51 11.23 -2.39
C LEU A 128 -1.31 12.52 -2.59
N LYS A 129 -0.80 13.42 -3.42
CA LYS A 129 -1.55 14.53 -4.00
C LYS A 129 -1.85 14.22 -5.46
N THR A 130 -3.03 14.60 -5.91
CA THR A 130 -3.45 14.44 -7.32
C THR A 130 -4.18 15.68 -7.80
N ARG A 131 -3.99 16.04 -9.06
CA ARG A 131 -4.80 17.08 -9.72
C ARG A 131 -6.15 16.54 -10.22
N LEU A 132 -6.29 15.22 -10.32
CA LEU A 132 -7.51 14.58 -10.82
C LEU A 132 -8.72 14.84 -9.91
N GLY A 133 -9.90 14.88 -10.54
CA GLY A 133 -11.18 14.76 -9.85
C GLY A 133 -11.41 13.34 -9.33
N TYR A 134 -12.43 13.15 -8.50
CA TYR A 134 -12.69 11.85 -7.89
C TYR A 134 -12.98 10.75 -8.93
N ALA A 135 -13.85 11.04 -9.90
CA ALA A 135 -14.25 10.07 -10.93
C ALA A 135 -13.06 9.62 -11.81
N ASP A 136 -12.21 10.57 -12.23
CA ASP A 136 -11.01 10.27 -13.00
C ASP A 136 -10.00 9.48 -12.19
N PHE A 137 -9.84 9.83 -10.91
CA PHE A 137 -8.91 9.15 -10.03
C PHE A 137 -9.39 7.72 -9.71
N PHE A 138 -10.69 7.53 -9.45
CA PHE A 138 -11.32 6.22 -9.30
C PHE A 138 -11.11 5.36 -10.55
N SER A 139 -11.35 5.92 -11.73
CA SER A 139 -11.11 5.25 -13.01
C SER A 139 -9.63 4.91 -13.22
N HIS A 140 -8.73 5.78 -12.77
CA HIS A 140 -7.30 5.55 -12.80
C HIS A 140 -6.88 4.39 -11.89
N CYS A 141 -7.42 4.28 -10.67
CA CYS A 141 -7.21 3.15 -9.78
C CYS A 141 -7.66 1.84 -10.43
N ALA A 142 -8.87 1.78 -10.97
CA ALA A 142 -9.40 0.60 -11.67
C ALA A 142 -8.57 0.24 -12.92
N TYR A 143 -8.03 1.23 -13.64
CA TYR A 143 -7.08 1.01 -14.73
C TYR A 143 -5.78 0.40 -14.24
N LEU A 144 -5.21 0.89 -13.14
CA LEU A 144 -3.99 0.34 -12.56
C LEU A 144 -4.18 -1.12 -12.16
N GLU A 145 -5.23 -1.46 -11.41
CA GLU A 145 -5.53 -2.84 -11.03
C GLU A 145 -5.54 -3.80 -12.22
N ARG A 146 -6.20 -3.41 -13.33
CA ARG A 146 -6.22 -4.20 -14.57
C ARG A 146 -4.82 -4.38 -15.18
N ASN A 147 -4.00 -3.33 -15.21
CA ASN A 147 -2.62 -3.43 -15.70
C ASN A 147 -1.73 -4.32 -14.82
N PHE A 148 -2.08 -4.46 -13.55
CA PHE A 148 -1.43 -5.40 -12.63
C PHE A 148 -2.05 -6.80 -12.67
N GLY A 149 -2.95 -7.08 -13.62
CA GLY A 149 -3.51 -8.41 -13.85
C GLY A 149 -4.81 -8.72 -13.12
N ARG A 150 -5.44 -7.73 -12.46
CA ARG A 150 -6.77 -7.95 -11.84
C ARG A 150 -7.82 -8.09 -12.94
N LYS A 151 -8.48 -9.26 -12.99
CA LYS A 151 -9.62 -9.49 -13.89
C LYS A 151 -10.76 -8.51 -13.60
N ARG A 152 -11.49 -8.10 -14.64
CA ARG A 152 -12.65 -7.19 -14.52
C ARG A 152 -13.80 -7.83 -13.76
N LYS A 153 -14.09 -9.10 -14.06
CA LYS A 153 -15.06 -9.91 -13.32
C LYS A 153 -14.32 -10.68 -12.25
N ARG A 154 -14.79 -10.58 -11.01
CA ARG A 154 -14.30 -11.42 -9.91
C ARG A 154 -14.85 -12.82 -10.11
N ASP A 155 -14.00 -13.82 -9.91
CA ASP A 155 -14.42 -15.22 -10.00
C ASP A 155 -15.44 -15.55 -8.89
N PHE A 156 -15.23 -15.00 -7.68
CA PHE A 156 -16.17 -15.07 -6.55
C PHE A 156 -15.87 -13.97 -5.49
N LYS A 157 -16.74 -13.85 -4.47
CA LYS A 157 -16.55 -12.88 -3.37
C LYS A 157 -15.27 -13.21 -2.59
N ASN A 158 -14.41 -12.23 -2.34
CA ASN A 158 -13.10 -12.39 -1.67
C ASN A 158 -12.09 -13.26 -2.43
N ALA A 159 -12.24 -13.42 -3.75
CA ALA A 159 -11.25 -14.09 -4.58
C ALA A 159 -9.85 -13.44 -4.44
N PRO A 160 -8.79 -14.25 -4.62
CA PRO A 160 -7.41 -13.75 -4.69
C PRO A 160 -7.25 -12.65 -5.74
N ARG A 161 -6.33 -11.73 -5.51
CA ARG A 161 -6.09 -10.60 -6.40
C ARG A 161 -4.63 -10.19 -6.43
N THR A 162 -4.15 -9.88 -7.64
CA THR A 162 -2.81 -9.34 -7.89
C THR A 162 -2.64 -7.93 -7.34
N LEU A 163 -3.68 -7.10 -7.41
CA LEU A 163 -3.69 -5.78 -6.81
C LEU A 163 -5.13 -5.34 -6.52
N ASP A 164 -5.29 -4.67 -5.38
CA ASP A 164 -6.51 -4.03 -4.91
C ASP A 164 -6.14 -2.63 -4.43
N ILE A 165 -6.88 -1.62 -4.87
CA ILE A 165 -6.68 -0.22 -4.50
C ILE A 165 -8.00 0.32 -3.98
N ASP A 166 -8.08 0.49 -2.66
CA ASP A 166 -9.20 1.11 -1.97
C ASP A 166 -8.92 2.61 -1.77
N ILE A 167 -9.80 3.49 -2.22
CA ILE A 167 -9.73 4.92 -1.88
C ILE A 167 -10.34 5.09 -0.48
N LEU A 168 -9.50 5.34 0.52
CA LEU A 168 -9.91 5.49 1.91
C LEU A 168 -10.36 6.93 2.23
N GLY A 169 -9.77 7.91 1.54
CA GLY A 169 -10.06 9.34 1.70
C GLY A 169 -9.64 10.14 0.47
N PHE A 170 -10.37 11.23 0.16
CA PHE A 170 -10.12 12.05 -1.04
C PHE A 170 -10.36 13.54 -0.78
N LYS A 171 -9.30 14.35 -0.69
CA LYS A 171 -9.33 15.83 -0.65
C LYS A 171 -10.35 16.42 0.32
N ASN A 172 -10.49 15.85 1.53
CA ASN A 172 -11.50 16.23 2.53
C ASN A 172 -12.96 16.24 2.00
N LYS A 173 -13.26 15.45 0.96
CA LYS A 173 -14.62 15.31 0.42
C LYS A 173 -15.37 14.20 1.13
N ASN A 174 -16.61 14.51 1.49
CA ASN A 174 -17.61 13.49 1.81
C ASN A 174 -18.32 13.11 0.51
N ILE A 175 -18.18 11.85 0.09
CA ILE A 175 -18.82 11.32 -1.11
C ILE A 175 -19.70 10.17 -0.68
N THR A 176 -20.99 10.22 -0.98
CA THR A 176 -21.93 9.13 -0.71
C THR A 176 -22.65 8.78 -2.01
N LEU A 177 -22.44 7.56 -2.48
CA LEU A 177 -23.11 6.94 -3.61
C LEU A 177 -23.63 5.57 -3.13
N ASN A 178 -24.59 4.98 -3.85
CA ASN A 178 -25.27 3.75 -3.43
C ASN A 178 -24.34 2.59 -3.03
N HIS A 179 -23.15 2.51 -3.62
CA HIS A 179 -22.17 1.44 -3.38
C HIS A 179 -20.81 1.97 -2.86
N LEU A 180 -20.71 3.24 -2.50
CA LEU A 180 -19.43 3.88 -2.23
C LEU A 180 -19.57 5.05 -1.25
N CYS A 181 -18.75 5.05 -0.21
CA CYS A 181 -18.68 6.15 0.73
C CYS A 181 -17.22 6.56 0.94
N ILE A 182 -16.95 7.86 0.90
CA ILE A 182 -15.66 8.48 1.25
C ILE A 182 -15.92 9.48 2.39
N PRO A 183 -15.17 9.42 3.49
CA PRO A 183 -14.18 8.39 3.82
C PRO A 183 -14.81 6.99 3.97
N HIS A 184 -14.02 5.94 3.69
CA HIS A 184 -14.53 4.57 3.64
C HIS A 184 -15.06 4.10 5.00
N LYS A 185 -16.39 4.06 5.21
CA LYS A 185 -17.05 3.78 6.51
C LYS A 185 -16.38 2.70 7.38
N GLU A 186 -16.02 1.56 6.79
CA GLU A 186 -15.47 0.41 7.53
C GLU A 186 -13.94 0.38 7.63
N TRP A 187 -13.22 1.43 7.23
CA TRP A 187 -11.74 1.43 7.24
C TRP A 187 -11.19 1.18 8.66
N ALA A 188 -11.85 1.74 9.67
CA ALA A 188 -11.44 1.66 11.07
C ALA A 188 -11.60 0.26 11.68
N LYS A 189 -12.43 -0.60 11.08
CA LYS A 189 -12.63 -1.99 11.53
C LYS A 189 -11.70 -2.98 10.85
N ARG A 190 -10.96 -2.55 9.81
CA ARG A 190 -10.08 -3.42 9.01
C ARG A 190 -8.66 -3.37 9.57
N GLU A 191 -8.19 -4.46 10.16
CA GLU A 191 -6.78 -4.58 10.61
C GLU A 191 -5.78 -4.37 9.48
N SER A 192 -6.13 -4.81 8.26
CA SER A 192 -5.35 -4.58 7.03
C SER A 192 -5.14 -3.09 6.71
N VAL A 193 -5.94 -2.20 7.32
CA VAL A 193 -5.81 -0.75 7.19
C VAL A 193 -5.23 -0.15 8.47
N THR A 194 -5.83 -0.46 9.63
CA THR A 194 -5.48 0.19 10.90
C THR A 194 -4.08 -0.15 11.39
N ILE A 195 -3.57 -1.36 11.15
CA ILE A 195 -2.22 -1.75 11.58
C ILE A 195 -1.16 -0.99 10.76
N PRO A 196 -1.20 -0.97 9.41
CA PRO A 196 -0.33 -0.11 8.62
C PRO A 196 -0.40 1.37 9.01
N LEU A 197 -1.61 1.90 9.28
CA LEU A 197 -1.80 3.29 9.74
C LEU A 197 -1.10 3.57 11.08
N LYS A 198 -1.12 2.62 12.03
CA LYS A 198 -0.43 2.74 13.33
C LYS A 198 1.11 2.59 13.22
N GLY A 199 1.60 2.05 12.10
CA GLY A 199 3.01 1.75 11.87
C GLY A 199 3.92 2.97 11.65
N PHE A 200 3.36 4.18 11.55
CA PHE A 200 4.07 5.44 11.33
C PHE A 200 4.71 6.07 12.58
N LYS A 201 5.00 5.29 13.63
CA LYS A 201 5.62 5.86 14.84
C LYS A 201 6.99 6.44 14.57
#